data_AF-A0A9P5EUK2-F1
#
_entry.id   AF-A0A9P5EUK2-F1
#
_cell.length_a   1.000
_cell.length_b   1.000
_cell.length_c   1.000
_cell.angle_alpha   90.00
_cell.angle_beta   90.00
_cell.angle_gamma   90.00
#
_symmetry.space_group_name_H-M   'P 1'
#
loop_
_entity.id
_entity.type
_entity.pdbx_description
1 polymer ?
#
loop_
_entity_poly.entity_id
_entity_poly.type
_entity_poly.pdbx_seq_one_letter_code
_entity_poly.pdbx_strand_id
1 'polypeptide(L)'
;MLQGLYNGNGLIPPIPGSVWGQAVFIWRTMVIIVTQSTTNTILPQAWTLSAEYQGSLLVFLCCMAFARTSSRVRLPLLTTLLAFLFNLGFWQHTLFLAGMLLADFRHVRQNFPELTGPARWTTAFICWSLFFLSLFLGGWPMLGDGYSAAGYSWFKWVPTGGYDPTRFFATISAIGLVASLEGLSIPRRGLNARWILYLGEISYGLYLVHWTVSSSFMAWGVKLSLLAAGHSQGLSWGIGFGLAMTFCIWLGDVQWRLVDRNSVKFARWLSEKCGV
;
A
#
# COMPACT_ATOMS: atom_id res chain seq x y z
N MET A 1 -27.04 -1.88 -10.46
CA MET A 1 -25.75 -1.19 -10.33
C MET A 1 -24.66 -2.03 -11.01
N LEU A 2 -24.72 -2.11 -12.35
CA LEU A 2 -23.61 -2.53 -13.19
C LEU A 2 -22.61 -1.37 -13.24
N GLN A 3 -21.89 -1.13 -12.14
CA GLN A 3 -20.65 -0.37 -12.22
C GLN A 3 -19.58 -1.33 -12.77
N GLY A 4 -19.77 -1.75 -14.02
CA GLY A 4 -18.71 -2.40 -14.78
C GLY A 4 -17.61 -1.38 -15.00
N LEU A 5 -16.39 -1.73 -14.58
CA LEU A 5 -15.13 -1.21 -15.14
C LEU A 5 -15.19 0.26 -15.57
N TYR A 6 -15.54 1.15 -14.64
CA TYR A 6 -15.69 2.57 -14.93
C TYR A 6 -14.31 3.22 -15.05
N ASN A 7 -13.82 3.29 -16.28
CA ASN A 7 -13.00 4.43 -16.68
C ASN A 7 -13.90 5.66 -16.76
N GLY A 8 -13.35 6.83 -16.46
CA GLY A 8 -14.01 8.10 -16.73
C GLY A 8 -14.47 8.28 -18.20
N ASN A 9 -14.10 7.37 -19.12
CA ASN A 9 -14.45 7.35 -20.54
C ASN A 9 -15.05 6.01 -21.06
N GLY A 10 -15.57 5.11 -20.21
CA GLY A 10 -16.31 3.91 -20.64
C GLY A 10 -15.51 2.60 -20.74
N LEU A 11 -16.18 1.50 -21.10
CA LEU A 11 -15.59 0.16 -21.23
C LEU A 11 -14.50 0.15 -22.32
N ILE A 12 -13.35 -0.49 -22.05
CA ILE A 12 -12.33 -0.70 -23.08
C ILE A 12 -12.97 -1.54 -24.19
N PRO A 13 -13.06 -1.02 -25.43
CA PRO A 13 -13.70 -1.75 -26.51
C PRO A 13 -12.95 -3.05 -26.79
N PRO A 14 -13.64 -4.11 -27.24
CA PRO A 14 -12.96 -5.32 -27.70
C PRO A 14 -11.94 -4.93 -28.76
N ILE A 15 -10.74 -5.51 -28.69
CA ILE A 15 -9.67 -5.21 -29.64
C ILE A 15 -9.86 -6.14 -30.84
N PRO A 16 -10.35 -5.64 -31.99
CA PRO A 16 -10.37 -6.45 -33.20
C PRO A 16 -8.92 -6.74 -33.62
N GLY A 17 -8.54 -8.01 -33.73
CA GLY A 17 -7.18 -8.36 -34.13
C GLY A 17 -6.85 -9.85 -33.99
N SER A 18 -5.68 -10.21 -34.52
CA SER A 18 -5.08 -11.53 -34.32
C SER A 18 -4.59 -11.72 -32.88
N VAL A 19 -4.26 -12.95 -32.50
CA VAL A 19 -3.62 -13.28 -31.20
C VAL A 19 -2.39 -12.40 -30.93
N TRP A 20 -1.63 -12.07 -31.98
CA TRP A 20 -0.49 -11.16 -31.87
C TRP A 20 -0.88 -9.73 -31.49
N GLY A 21 -1.97 -9.21 -32.08
CA GLY A 21 -2.51 -7.90 -31.71
C GLY A 21 -2.90 -7.83 -30.23
N GLN A 22 -3.49 -8.91 -29.71
CA GLN A 22 -3.83 -9.04 -28.29
C GLN A 22 -2.58 -9.07 -27.40
N ALA A 23 -1.55 -9.84 -27.78
CA ALA A 23 -0.30 -9.91 -27.04
C ALA A 23 0.40 -8.55 -26.96
N VAL A 24 0.48 -7.83 -28.08
CA VAL A 24 1.06 -6.48 -28.14
C VAL A 24 0.26 -5.49 -27.29
N PHE A 25 -1.07 -5.57 -27.31
CA PHE A 25 -1.91 -4.75 -26.46
C PHE A 25 -1.64 -5.00 -24.97
N ILE A 26 -1.64 -6.28 -24.53
CA ILE A 26 -1.36 -6.65 -23.15
C ILE A 26 0.02 -6.12 -22.73
N TRP A 27 1.04 -6.31 -23.57
CA TRP A 27 2.38 -5.80 -23.30
C TRP A 27 2.40 -4.28 -23.09
N ARG A 28 1.77 -3.51 -24.00
CA ARG A 28 1.65 -2.06 -23.87
C ARG A 28 0.94 -1.66 -22.59
N THR A 29 -0.14 -2.37 -22.23
CA THR A 29 -0.87 -2.12 -20.98
C THR A 29 0.00 -2.40 -19.76
N MET A 30 0.81 -3.46 -19.75
CA MET A 30 1.74 -3.73 -18.65
C MET A 30 2.78 -2.61 -18.50
N VAL A 31 3.34 -2.11 -19.61
CA VAL A 31 4.26 -0.97 -19.58
C VAL A 31 3.59 0.27 -18.98
N ILE A 32 2.35 0.58 -19.38
CA ILE A 32 1.58 1.69 -18.82
C ILE A 32 1.37 1.51 -17.32
N ILE A 33 0.95 0.33 -16.86
CA ILE A 33 0.70 0.04 -15.43
C ILE A 33 1.97 0.25 -14.58
N VAL A 34 3.14 -0.11 -15.09
CA VAL A 34 4.41 0.01 -14.35
C VAL A 34 4.99 1.42 -14.39
N THR A 35 4.66 2.22 -15.41
CA THR A 35 5.27 3.55 -15.62
C THR A 35 4.35 4.72 -15.30
N GLN A 36 3.03 4.49 -15.26
CA GLN A 36 2.02 5.53 -15.08
C GLN A 36 1.01 5.12 -14.00
N SER A 37 0.80 6.00 -13.03
CA SER A 37 -0.24 5.85 -12.01
C SER A 37 -1.62 6.15 -12.61
N THR A 38 -2.20 5.18 -13.31
CA THR A 38 -3.50 5.30 -13.99
C THR A 38 -4.40 4.11 -13.73
N THR A 39 -5.69 4.38 -13.55
CA THR A 39 -6.74 3.35 -13.49
C THR A 39 -7.27 2.97 -14.87
N ASN A 40 -6.84 3.69 -15.93
CA ASN A 40 -7.30 3.49 -17.30
C ASN A 40 -6.57 2.35 -18.03
N THR A 41 -6.73 1.15 -17.48
CA THR A 41 -6.09 -0.08 -17.98
C THR A 41 -7.03 -1.27 -17.83
N ILE A 42 -6.63 -2.43 -18.37
CA ILE A 42 -7.37 -3.69 -18.17
C ILE A 42 -7.33 -4.21 -16.71
N LEU A 43 -6.46 -3.64 -15.87
CA LEU A 43 -6.34 -3.92 -14.44
C LEU A 43 -6.43 -2.60 -13.67
N PRO A 44 -7.62 -2.00 -13.53
CA PRO A 44 -7.77 -0.68 -12.91
C PRO A 44 -7.24 -0.63 -11.47
N GLN A 45 -7.30 -1.75 -10.75
CA GLN A 45 -6.76 -1.86 -9.40
C GLN A 45 -5.24 -1.67 -9.35
N ALA A 46 -4.52 -1.97 -10.45
CA ALA A 46 -3.06 -1.99 -10.53
C ALA A 46 -2.39 -0.60 -10.55
N TRP A 47 -3.17 0.48 -10.41
CA TRP A 47 -2.68 1.86 -10.50
C TRP A 47 -1.61 2.22 -9.46
N THR A 48 -1.52 1.49 -8.34
CA THR A 48 -0.47 1.70 -7.33
C THR A 48 0.86 1.07 -7.70
N LEU A 49 0.90 0.12 -8.65
CA LEU A 49 2.14 -0.58 -9.03
C LEU A 49 3.21 0.38 -9.56
N SER A 50 2.82 1.38 -10.37
CA SER A 50 3.77 2.41 -10.83
C SER A 50 4.41 3.16 -9.66
N ALA A 51 3.61 3.55 -8.66
CA ALA A 51 4.11 4.26 -7.49
C ALA A 51 5.00 3.36 -6.62
N GLU A 52 4.63 2.10 -6.44
CA GLU A 52 5.39 1.10 -5.69
C GLU A 52 6.74 0.80 -6.36
N TYR A 53 6.76 0.71 -7.69
CA TYR A 53 7.98 0.52 -8.48
C TYR A 53 8.92 1.72 -8.36
N GLN A 54 8.41 2.95 -8.56
CA GLN A 54 9.18 4.18 -8.43
C GLN A 54 9.72 4.38 -7.00
N GLY A 55 8.89 4.14 -5.98
CA GLY A 55 9.27 4.22 -4.57
C GLY A 55 10.33 3.19 -4.20
N SER A 56 10.19 1.95 -4.66
CA SER A 56 11.20 0.89 -4.46
C SER A 56 12.53 1.24 -5.14
N LEU A 57 12.49 1.79 -6.36
CA LEU A 57 13.69 2.24 -7.05
C LEU A 57 14.36 3.40 -6.31
N LEU A 58 13.58 4.36 -5.78
CA LEU A 58 14.11 5.45 -4.97
C LEU A 58 14.84 4.91 -3.73
N VAL A 59 14.22 3.98 -2.99
CA VAL A 59 14.84 3.33 -1.83
C VAL A 59 16.12 2.59 -2.24
N PHE A 60 16.10 1.85 -3.34
CA PHE A 60 17.28 1.14 -3.86
C PHE A 60 18.42 2.11 -4.22
N LEU A 61 18.12 3.19 -4.93
CA LEU A 61 19.08 4.23 -5.29
C LEU A 61 19.65 4.92 -4.04
N CYS A 62 18.82 5.21 -3.04
CA CYS A 62 19.29 5.74 -1.75
C CYS A 62 20.21 4.74 -1.02
N CYS A 63 19.87 3.45 -0.97
CA CYS A 63 20.73 2.42 -0.39
C CYS A 63 22.10 2.40 -1.08
N MET A 64 22.15 2.48 -2.41
CA MET A 64 23.41 2.54 -3.16
C MET A 64 24.19 3.83 -2.90
N ALA A 65 23.52 4.98 -2.97
CA ALA A 65 24.14 6.29 -2.75
C ALA A 65 24.74 6.43 -1.35
N PHE A 66 24.08 5.85 -0.35
CA PHE A 66 24.47 5.95 1.05
C PHE A 66 25.21 4.71 1.60
N ALA A 67 25.53 3.72 0.76
CA ALA A 67 26.11 2.43 1.17
C ALA A 67 27.39 2.56 2.02
N ARG A 68 28.21 3.59 1.75
CA ARG A 68 29.47 3.86 2.46
C ARG A 68 29.43 5.09 3.36
N THR A 69 28.25 5.66 3.58
CA THR A 69 28.08 6.86 4.40
C THR A 69 27.72 6.48 5.83
N SER A 70 28.27 7.20 6.81
CA SER A 70 27.92 7.00 8.21
C SER A 70 26.49 7.48 8.50
N SER A 71 25.80 6.88 9.48
CA SER A 71 24.43 7.26 9.85
C SER A 71 24.31 8.74 10.24
N ARG A 72 25.39 9.35 10.75
CA ARG A 72 25.43 10.79 11.10
C ARG A 72 25.29 11.70 9.89
N VAL A 73 25.70 11.25 8.70
CA VAL A 73 25.58 11.99 7.44
C VAL A 73 24.34 11.53 6.68
N ARG A 74 24.07 10.23 6.66
CA ARG A 74 22.93 9.64 5.96
C ARG A 74 21.59 10.17 6.48
N LEU A 75 21.36 10.17 7.79
CA LEU A 75 20.11 10.60 8.40
C LEU A 75 19.71 12.04 8.04
N PRO A 76 20.57 13.06 8.21
CA PRO A 76 20.20 14.42 7.84
C PRO A 76 19.96 14.55 6.34
N LEU A 77 20.78 13.93 5.48
CA LEU A 77 20.58 13.98 4.03
C LEU A 77 19.25 13.33 3.59
N LEU A 78 18.91 12.16 4.14
CA LEU A 78 17.63 11.51 3.90
C LEU A 78 16.46 12.34 4.42
N THR A 79 16.62 12.97 5.58
CA THR A 79 15.59 13.85 6.15
C THR A 79 15.37 15.09 5.28
N THR A 80 16.44 15.70 4.77
CA THR A 80 16.37 16.82 3.82
C THR A 80 15.71 16.40 2.51
N LEU A 81 16.08 15.24 1.96
CA LEU A 81 15.44 14.72 0.74
C LEU A 81 13.94 14.43 0.95
N LEU A 82 13.58 13.83 2.10
CA LEU A 82 12.19 13.61 2.46
C LEU A 82 11.42 14.93 2.54
N ALA A 83 11.95 15.92 3.25
CA ALA A 83 11.33 17.23 3.39
C ALA A 83 11.19 17.91 2.02
N PHE A 84 12.20 17.84 1.16
CA PHE A 84 12.16 18.38 -0.20
C PHE A 84 11.03 17.74 -1.02
N LEU A 85 10.97 16.40 -1.08
CA LEU A 85 9.93 15.69 -1.84
C LEU A 85 8.52 15.91 -1.26
N PHE A 86 8.41 16.03 0.06
CA PHE A 86 7.15 16.36 0.72
C PHE A 86 6.66 17.76 0.31
N ASN A 87 7.53 18.76 0.31
CA ASN A 87 7.17 20.12 -0.14
C ASN A 87 6.80 20.17 -1.63
N LEU A 88 7.31 19.25 -2.45
CA LEU A 88 7.00 19.18 -3.88
C LEU A 88 5.67 18.48 -4.22
N GLY A 89 4.93 17.91 -3.26
CA GLY A 89 3.73 17.14 -3.61
C GLY A 89 3.93 15.63 -3.73
N PHE A 90 5.16 15.12 -3.59
CA PHE A 90 5.48 13.72 -3.86
C PHE A 90 5.24 12.79 -2.66
N TRP A 91 4.02 12.81 -2.09
CA TRP A 91 3.66 12.02 -0.89
C TRP A 91 4.07 10.55 -0.96
N GLN A 92 3.89 9.88 -2.11
CA GLN A 92 4.23 8.46 -2.24
C GLN A 92 5.73 8.24 -1.96
N HIS A 93 6.59 9.02 -2.63
CA HIS A 93 8.03 8.97 -2.42
C HIS A 93 8.42 9.35 -0.99
N THR A 94 7.75 10.35 -0.40
CA THR A 94 7.92 10.71 1.01
C THR A 94 7.66 9.51 1.93
N LEU A 95 6.60 8.73 1.71
CA LEU A 95 6.29 7.56 2.52
C LEU A 95 7.36 6.46 2.43
N PHE A 96 7.89 6.21 1.23
CA PHE A 96 8.99 5.27 1.03
C PHE A 96 10.26 5.71 1.78
N LEU A 97 10.63 6.99 1.67
CA LEU A 97 11.77 7.53 2.42
C LEU A 97 11.53 7.56 3.93
N ALA A 98 10.29 7.81 4.38
CA ALA A 98 9.95 7.74 5.78
C ALA A 98 10.15 6.32 6.34
N GLY A 99 9.76 5.28 5.59
CA GLY A 99 10.04 3.89 5.96
C GLY A 99 11.54 3.61 6.11
N MET A 100 12.35 4.09 5.16
CA MET A 100 13.82 4.00 5.25
C MET A 100 14.37 4.73 6.49
N LEU A 101 13.90 5.95 6.78
CA LEU A 101 14.32 6.70 7.95
C LEU A 101 13.92 6.02 9.26
N LEU A 102 12.71 5.46 9.36
CA LEU A 102 12.26 4.71 10.52
C LEU A 102 13.12 3.47 10.77
N ALA A 103 13.53 2.78 9.71
CA ALA A 103 14.47 1.65 9.81
C ALA A 103 15.84 2.10 10.33
N ASP A 104 16.37 3.21 9.82
CA ASP A 104 17.63 3.79 10.31
C ASP A 104 17.52 4.21 11.79
N PHE A 105 16.43 4.86 12.19
CA PHE A 105 16.19 5.23 13.59
C PHE A 105 16.12 4.00 14.51
N ARG A 106 15.50 2.91 14.06
CA ARG A 106 15.47 1.66 14.80
C ARG A 106 16.87 1.09 15.02
N HIS A 107 17.73 1.11 14.01
CA HIS A 107 19.13 0.68 14.15
C HIS A 107 19.92 1.57 15.10
N VAL A 108 19.73 2.89 15.03
CA VAL A 108 20.38 3.82 15.97
C VAL A 108 19.88 3.59 17.39
N ARG A 109 18.58 3.38 17.58
CA ARG A 109 17.94 3.15 18.88
C ARG A 109 18.49 1.90 19.58
N GLN A 110 18.86 0.85 18.84
CA GLN A 110 19.45 -0.38 19.40
C GLN A 110 20.79 -0.14 20.12
N ASN A 111 21.48 0.97 19.84
CA ASN A 111 22.74 1.32 20.51
C ASN A 111 22.53 1.97 21.90
N PHE A 112 21.29 2.27 22.29
CA PHE A 112 20.97 2.90 23.57
C PHE A 112 20.32 1.89 24.53
N PRO A 113 20.50 2.06 25.85
CA PRO A 113 19.84 1.18 26.82
C PRO A 113 18.31 1.27 26.72
N GLU A 114 17.65 0.18 27.11
CA GLU A 114 16.20 0.13 27.19
C GLU A 114 15.66 1.17 28.19
N LEU A 115 14.51 1.76 27.88
CA LEU A 115 13.85 2.70 28.78
C LEU A 115 13.26 1.93 29.96
N THR A 116 13.55 2.38 31.18
CA THR A 116 13.04 1.79 32.42
C THR A 116 12.17 2.78 33.19
N GLY A 117 11.35 2.27 34.11
CA GLY A 117 10.54 3.09 35.01
C GLY A 117 9.56 4.04 34.30
N PRO A 118 9.40 5.29 34.80
CA PRO A 118 8.45 6.26 34.25
C PRO A 118 8.63 6.56 32.76
N ALA A 119 9.88 6.62 32.27
CA ALA A 119 10.18 6.93 30.87
C ALA A 119 9.57 5.93 29.89
N ARG A 120 9.50 4.65 30.27
CA ARG A 120 8.85 3.59 29.48
C ARG A 120 7.35 3.82 29.36
N TRP A 121 6.70 4.17 30.47
CA TRP A 121 5.26 4.43 30.50
C TRP A 121 4.89 5.67 29.72
N THR A 122 5.66 6.76 29.85
CA THR A 122 5.49 7.97 29.06
C THR A 122 5.64 7.69 27.56
N THR A 123 6.66 6.91 27.17
CA THR A 123 6.85 6.51 25.77
C THR A 123 5.67 5.67 25.27
N ALA A 124 5.21 4.68 26.05
CA ALA A 124 4.05 3.87 25.68
C ALA A 124 2.78 4.71 25.53
N PHE A 125 2.55 5.67 26.43
CA PHE A 125 1.42 6.60 26.36
C PHE A 125 1.48 7.48 25.11
N ILE A 126 2.66 8.04 24.80
CA ILE A 126 2.88 8.81 23.57
C ILE A 126 2.64 7.94 22.33
N CYS A 127 3.18 6.72 22.29
CA CYS A 127 2.97 5.81 21.16
C CYS A 127 1.50 5.41 21.01
N TRP A 128 0.77 5.12 22.09
CA TRP A 128 -0.67 4.84 22.00
C TRP A 128 -1.46 6.05 21.54
N SER A 129 -1.14 7.24 22.04
CA SER A 129 -1.79 8.50 21.62
C SER A 129 -1.54 8.75 20.14
N LEU A 130 -0.29 8.59 19.69
CA LEU A 130 0.08 8.70 18.28
C LEU A 130 -0.60 7.62 17.42
N PHE A 131 -0.72 6.39 17.91
CA PHE A 131 -1.39 5.29 17.21
C PHE A 131 -2.86 5.61 16.94
N PHE A 132 -3.62 6.00 17.96
CA PHE A 132 -5.03 6.36 17.80
C PHE A 132 -5.22 7.65 17.00
N LEU A 133 -4.36 8.66 17.21
CA LEU A 133 -4.39 9.88 16.40
C LEU A 133 -4.10 9.58 14.93
N SER A 134 -3.14 8.70 14.64
CA SER A 134 -2.82 8.29 13.27
C SER A 134 -3.96 7.53 12.63
N LEU A 135 -4.60 6.59 13.35
CA LEU A 135 -5.81 5.91 12.84
C LEU A 135 -6.95 6.88 12.56
N PHE A 136 -7.16 7.87 13.43
CA PHE A 136 -8.15 8.92 13.23
C PHE A 136 -7.83 9.76 12.00
N LEU A 137 -6.63 10.34 11.91
CA LEU A 137 -6.21 11.17 10.77
C LEU A 137 -6.13 10.39 9.45
N GLY A 138 -5.85 9.09 9.50
CA GLY A 138 -5.84 8.20 8.34
C GLY A 138 -7.23 7.96 7.76
N GLY A 139 -8.28 8.17 8.55
CA GLY A 139 -9.67 8.15 8.12
C GLY A 139 -10.15 9.43 7.43
N TRP A 140 -9.24 10.32 7.00
CA TRP A 140 -9.59 11.62 6.41
C TRP A 140 -10.60 11.45 5.26
N PRO A 141 -11.70 12.24 5.22
CA PRO A 141 -12.71 12.11 4.17
C PRO A 141 -12.11 12.36 2.79
N MET A 142 -12.25 11.38 1.88
CA MET A 142 -11.72 11.48 0.51
C MET A 142 -12.63 12.25 -0.46
N LEU A 143 -13.89 12.51 -0.07
CA LEU A 143 -14.89 13.16 -0.91
C LEU A 143 -15.38 14.45 -0.22
N GLY A 144 -15.26 15.57 -0.92
CA GLY A 144 -15.69 16.88 -0.44
C GLY A 144 -14.67 17.58 0.47
N ASP A 145 -15.14 18.57 1.23
CA ASP A 145 -14.31 19.28 2.21
C ASP A 145 -14.14 18.44 3.49
N GLY A 146 -12.96 17.84 3.66
CA GLY A 146 -12.66 17.05 4.86
C GLY A 146 -12.77 17.85 6.16
N TYR A 147 -12.58 19.18 6.12
CA TYR A 147 -12.69 20.03 7.30
C TYR A 147 -14.12 20.24 7.77
N SER A 148 -15.14 19.93 6.96
CA SER A 148 -16.54 20.01 7.41
C SER A 148 -16.97 18.79 8.23
N ALA A 149 -16.19 17.70 8.20
CA ALA A 149 -16.52 16.48 8.93
C ALA A 149 -16.26 16.63 10.44
N ALA A 150 -17.10 15.99 11.25
CA ALA A 150 -16.97 16.02 12.71
C ALA A 150 -15.60 15.47 13.15
N GLY A 151 -14.93 16.19 14.05
CA GLY A 151 -13.59 15.87 14.54
C GLY A 151 -12.44 16.36 13.64
N TYR A 152 -12.59 16.30 12.31
CA TYR A 152 -11.56 16.80 11.37
C TYR A 152 -11.52 18.32 11.27
N SER A 153 -12.64 19.00 11.54
CA SER A 153 -12.73 20.46 11.60
C SER A 153 -11.71 21.08 12.57
N TRP A 154 -11.30 20.35 13.61
CA TRP A 154 -10.29 20.78 14.58
C TRP A 154 -8.91 20.97 13.95
N PHE A 155 -8.63 20.38 12.79
CA PHE A 155 -7.33 20.47 12.13
C PHE A 155 -7.26 21.61 11.10
N LYS A 156 -8.28 22.46 10.99
CA LYS A 156 -8.32 23.58 10.04
C LYS A 156 -7.21 24.61 10.27
N TRP A 157 -6.70 24.72 11.49
CA TRP A 157 -5.58 25.61 11.83
C TRP A 157 -4.21 25.03 11.45
N VAL A 158 -4.14 23.74 11.10
CA VAL A 158 -2.86 23.11 10.72
C VAL A 158 -2.46 23.62 9.34
N PRO A 159 -1.30 24.27 9.20
CA PRO A 159 -0.86 24.77 7.91
C PRO A 159 -0.43 23.60 7.02
N THR A 160 -1.22 23.29 6.00
CA THR A 160 -0.85 22.28 5.01
C THR A 160 0.13 22.82 3.96
N GLY A 161 0.44 24.12 3.97
CA GLY A 161 1.37 24.73 3.03
C GLY A 161 0.92 24.68 1.57
N GLY A 162 -0.40 24.68 1.33
CA GLY A 162 -0.97 24.52 -0.02
C GLY A 162 -1.03 23.07 -0.50
N TYR A 163 -0.59 22.11 0.32
CA TYR A 163 -0.73 20.69 0.05
C TYR A 163 -2.20 20.25 0.18
N ASP A 164 -2.63 19.34 -0.68
CA ASP A 164 -3.97 18.73 -0.60
C ASP A 164 -4.18 18.10 0.78
N PRO A 165 -5.18 18.54 1.58
CA PRO A 165 -5.37 18.05 2.94
C PRO A 165 -5.47 16.52 3.04
N THR A 166 -6.17 15.90 2.09
CA THR A 166 -6.35 14.43 2.08
C THR A 166 -5.01 13.73 2.00
N ARG A 167 -4.15 14.13 1.05
CA ARG A 167 -2.81 13.57 0.91
C ARG A 167 -1.90 13.98 2.08
N PHE A 168 -2.00 15.19 2.59
CA PHE A 168 -1.21 15.68 3.72
C PHE A 168 -1.46 14.83 4.97
N PHE A 169 -2.70 14.75 5.43
CA PHE A 169 -3.08 14.04 6.65
C PHE A 169 -2.88 12.54 6.50
N ALA A 170 -3.16 11.96 5.33
CA ALA A 170 -2.86 10.55 5.07
C ALA A 170 -1.35 10.25 5.14
N THR A 171 -0.51 11.16 4.66
CA THR A 171 0.96 11.00 4.72
C THR A 171 1.46 11.04 6.17
N ILE A 172 1.05 12.06 6.93
CA ILE A 172 1.44 12.20 8.34
C ILE A 172 0.89 11.03 9.17
N SER A 173 -0.36 10.61 8.93
CA SER A 173 -0.99 9.45 9.55
C SER A 173 -0.20 8.17 9.29
N ALA A 174 0.16 7.87 8.04
CA ALA A 174 0.87 6.65 7.70
C ALA A 174 2.25 6.58 8.39
N ILE A 175 3.00 7.69 8.38
CA ILE A 175 4.30 7.78 9.06
C ILE A 175 4.12 7.60 10.57
N GLY A 176 3.18 8.34 11.17
CA GLY A 176 2.88 8.27 12.61
C GLY A 176 2.42 6.89 13.06
N LEU A 177 1.60 6.22 12.26
CA LEU A 177 1.11 4.88 12.52
C LEU A 177 2.27 3.88 12.60
N VAL A 178 3.12 3.83 11.58
CA VAL A 178 4.27 2.91 11.57
C VAL A 178 5.26 3.25 12.69
N ALA A 179 5.54 4.54 12.92
CA ALA A 179 6.41 4.98 14.01
C ALA A 179 5.87 4.57 15.40
N SER A 180 4.55 4.66 15.61
CA SER A 180 3.93 4.27 16.87
C SER A 180 4.05 2.76 17.13
N LEU A 181 3.96 1.93 16.09
CA LEU A 181 4.03 0.47 16.21
C LEU A 181 5.40 -0.03 16.70
N GLU A 182 6.49 0.70 16.47
CA GLU A 182 7.81 0.37 16.99
C GLU A 182 7.85 0.39 18.54
N GLY A 183 7.07 1.28 19.17
CA GLY A 183 6.98 1.41 20.62
C GLY A 183 5.89 0.56 21.29
N LEU A 184 4.98 -0.06 20.52
CA LEU A 184 3.81 -0.77 21.05
C LEU A 184 3.93 -2.28 20.91
N SER A 185 4.05 -2.98 22.03
CA SER A 185 4.20 -4.44 22.04
C SER A 185 2.92 -5.21 21.70
N ILE A 186 1.73 -4.69 22.03
CA ILE A 186 0.44 -5.40 21.84
C ILE A 186 0.05 -5.46 20.35
N PRO A 187 -0.12 -4.34 19.62
CA PRO A 187 -0.47 -4.39 18.19
C PRO A 187 0.62 -5.08 17.38
N ARG A 188 1.90 -4.84 17.71
CA ARG A 188 3.04 -5.53 17.08
C ARG A 188 2.95 -7.05 17.26
N ARG A 189 2.57 -7.56 18.44
CA ARG A 189 2.41 -9.01 18.64
C ARG A 189 1.30 -9.59 17.78
N GLY A 190 0.19 -8.87 17.63
CA GLY A 190 -0.87 -9.22 16.70
C GLY A 190 -0.37 -9.26 15.25
N LEU A 191 0.23 -8.17 14.77
CA LEU A 191 0.74 -8.05 13.41
C LEU A 191 1.86 -9.05 13.05
N ASN A 192 2.58 -9.56 14.06
CA ASN A 192 3.59 -10.62 13.89
C ASN A 192 3.02 -12.03 14.11
N ALA A 193 1.70 -12.20 14.22
CA ALA A 193 1.10 -13.53 14.25
C ALA A 193 1.35 -14.26 12.93
N ARG A 194 1.60 -15.58 13.00
CA ARG A 194 1.97 -16.40 11.82
C ARG A 194 0.99 -16.25 10.66
N TRP A 195 -0.30 -16.20 10.95
CA TRP A 195 -1.34 -16.06 9.93
C TRP A 195 -1.38 -14.64 9.31
N ILE A 196 -1.05 -13.59 10.07
CA ILE A 196 -0.94 -12.22 9.53
C ILE A 196 0.30 -12.12 8.64
N LEU A 197 1.43 -12.68 9.07
CA LEU A 197 2.64 -12.72 8.25
C LEU A 197 2.42 -13.51 6.95
N TYR A 198 1.71 -14.64 7.02
CA TYR A 198 1.31 -15.39 5.82
C TYR A 198 0.43 -14.56 4.88
N LEU A 199 -0.56 -13.84 5.41
CA LEU A 199 -1.37 -12.92 4.59
C LEU A 199 -0.49 -11.81 3.97
N GLY A 200 0.56 -11.38 4.67
CA GLY A 200 1.58 -10.48 4.14
C GLY A 200 2.38 -11.09 2.98
N GLU A 201 2.82 -12.35 3.09
CA GLU A 201 3.56 -13.06 2.03
C GLU A 201 2.75 -13.17 0.73
N ILE A 202 1.44 -13.45 0.83
CA ILE A 202 0.56 -13.59 -0.35
C ILE A 202 -0.10 -12.27 -0.78
N SER A 203 0.15 -11.16 -0.06
CA SER A 203 -0.60 -9.91 -0.22
C SER A 203 -0.51 -9.32 -1.64
N TYR A 204 0.67 -9.38 -2.26
CA TYR A 204 0.88 -8.94 -3.64
C TYR A 204 0.07 -9.77 -4.64
N GLY A 205 0.10 -11.10 -4.51
CA GLY A 205 -0.69 -12.00 -5.34
C GLY A 205 -2.19 -11.78 -5.17
N LEU A 206 -2.64 -11.64 -3.92
CA LEU A 206 -4.02 -11.32 -3.58
C LEU A 206 -4.46 -9.98 -4.20
N TYR A 207 -3.62 -8.95 -4.11
CA TYR A 207 -3.87 -7.64 -4.71
C TYR A 207 -4.02 -7.73 -6.24
N LEU A 208 -3.21 -8.52 -6.94
CA LEU A 208 -3.34 -8.67 -8.39
C LEU A 208 -4.68 -9.31 -8.79
N VAL A 209 -5.10 -10.35 -8.06
CA VAL A 209 -6.23 -11.20 -8.47
C VAL A 209 -7.58 -10.77 -7.93
N HIS A 210 -7.63 -9.98 -6.85
CA HIS A 210 -8.89 -9.75 -6.13
C HIS A 210 -10.00 -9.17 -7.00
N TRP A 211 -9.67 -8.24 -7.91
CA TRP A 211 -10.66 -7.63 -8.79
C TRP A 211 -11.24 -8.62 -9.79
N THR A 212 -10.37 -9.45 -10.39
CA THR A 212 -10.77 -10.50 -11.34
C THR A 212 -11.64 -11.55 -10.65
N VAL A 213 -11.28 -11.96 -9.44
CA VAL A 213 -12.06 -12.92 -8.65
C VAL A 213 -13.40 -12.32 -8.23
N SER A 214 -13.43 -11.09 -7.73
CA SER A 214 -14.68 -10.40 -7.36
C SER A 214 -15.60 -10.17 -8.54
N SER A 215 -15.05 -9.98 -9.75
CA SER A 215 -15.83 -9.80 -10.98
C SER A 215 -16.26 -11.13 -11.63
N SER A 216 -15.83 -12.27 -11.09
CA SER A 216 -16.16 -13.59 -11.63
C SER A 216 -17.62 -13.97 -11.38
N PHE A 217 -18.13 -14.94 -12.15
CA PHE A 217 -19.45 -15.53 -11.94
C PHE A 217 -19.63 -16.06 -10.52
N MET A 218 -18.59 -16.62 -9.92
CA MET A 218 -18.63 -17.21 -8.58
C MET A 218 -18.91 -16.18 -7.48
N ALA A 219 -18.41 -14.95 -7.61
CA ALA A 219 -18.63 -13.91 -6.62
C ALA A 219 -19.81 -13.00 -7.01
N TRP A 220 -19.72 -12.38 -8.19
CA TRP A 220 -20.73 -11.44 -8.65
C TRP A 220 -21.99 -12.13 -9.15
N GLY A 221 -21.85 -13.22 -9.89
CA GLY A 221 -22.99 -14.00 -10.42
C GLY A 221 -23.82 -14.66 -9.31
N VAL A 222 -23.17 -15.23 -8.28
CA VAL A 222 -23.87 -15.77 -7.10
C VAL A 222 -24.62 -14.67 -6.35
N LYS A 223 -23.99 -13.50 -6.12
CA LYS A 223 -24.67 -12.35 -5.53
C LYS A 223 -25.91 -11.95 -6.32
N LEU A 224 -25.80 -11.82 -7.65
CA LEU A 224 -26.94 -11.47 -8.50
C LEU A 224 -28.05 -12.53 -8.47
N SER A 225 -27.68 -13.81 -8.45
CA SER A 225 -28.62 -14.92 -8.39
C SER A 225 -29.39 -14.95 -7.07
N LEU A 226 -28.72 -14.68 -5.95
CA LEU A 226 -29.35 -14.57 -4.63
C LEU A 226 -30.31 -13.38 -4.55
N LEU A 227 -29.93 -12.23 -5.12
CA LEU A 227 -30.82 -11.07 -5.22
C LEU A 227 -32.05 -11.37 -6.09
N ALA A 228 -31.86 -12.06 -7.22
CA ALA A 228 -32.96 -12.48 -8.09
C ALA A 228 -33.90 -13.49 -7.40
N ALA A 229 -33.39 -14.30 -6.48
CA ALA A 229 -34.17 -15.21 -5.64
C ALA A 229 -34.87 -14.52 -4.46
N GLY A 230 -34.73 -13.20 -4.30
CA GLY A 230 -35.41 -12.41 -3.26
C GLY A 230 -34.65 -12.31 -1.93
N HIS A 231 -33.39 -12.72 -1.86
CA HIS A 231 -32.58 -12.56 -0.65
C HIS A 231 -32.15 -11.11 -0.42
N SER A 232 -31.84 -10.76 0.83
CA SER A 232 -31.41 -9.40 1.20
C SER A 232 -30.04 -9.04 0.60
N GLN A 233 -29.80 -7.73 0.42
CA GLN A 233 -28.51 -7.22 -0.06
C GLN A 233 -27.35 -7.61 0.84
N GLY A 234 -27.54 -7.54 2.17
CA GLY A 234 -26.49 -7.89 3.13
C GLY A 234 -26.09 -9.36 3.05
N LEU A 235 -27.07 -10.27 2.97
CA LEU A 235 -26.82 -11.70 2.83
C LEU A 235 -26.14 -12.02 1.49
N SER A 236 -26.68 -11.49 0.39
CA SER A 236 -26.16 -11.73 -0.95
C SER A 236 -24.73 -11.21 -1.12
N TRP A 237 -24.44 -10.03 -0.55
CA TRP A 237 -23.08 -9.48 -0.52
C TRP A 237 -22.15 -10.30 0.38
N GLY A 238 -22.59 -10.68 1.58
CA GLY A 238 -21.77 -11.44 2.53
C GLY A 238 -21.34 -12.81 1.99
N ILE A 239 -22.27 -13.53 1.36
CA ILE A 239 -21.96 -14.82 0.71
C ILE A 239 -20.99 -14.61 -0.47
N GLY A 240 -21.28 -13.66 -1.36
CA GLY A 240 -20.41 -13.36 -2.50
C GLY A 240 -19.00 -12.93 -2.08
N PHE A 241 -18.89 -12.11 -1.03
CA PHE A 241 -17.61 -11.68 -0.46
C PHE A 241 -16.84 -12.85 0.18
N GLY A 242 -17.50 -13.71 0.94
CA GLY A 242 -16.88 -14.88 1.55
C GLY A 242 -16.30 -15.86 0.51
N LEU A 243 -17.06 -16.12 -0.56
CA LEU A 243 -16.58 -16.92 -1.70
C LEU A 243 -15.41 -16.25 -2.41
N ALA A 244 -15.53 -14.95 -2.70
CA ALA A 244 -14.46 -14.19 -3.33
C ALA A 244 -13.17 -14.22 -2.51
N MET A 245 -13.23 -13.92 -1.20
CA MET A 245 -12.02 -13.88 -0.36
C MET A 245 -11.36 -15.23 -0.18
N THR A 246 -12.14 -16.30 -0.02
CA THR A 246 -11.59 -17.66 0.06
C THR A 246 -10.79 -17.98 -1.20
N PHE A 247 -11.33 -17.64 -2.37
CA PHE A 247 -10.67 -17.89 -3.63
C PHE A 247 -9.51 -16.92 -3.91
N CYS A 248 -9.61 -15.65 -3.50
CA CYS A 248 -8.50 -14.69 -3.57
C CYS A 248 -7.30 -15.14 -2.74
N ILE A 249 -7.53 -15.64 -1.52
CA ILE A 249 -6.47 -16.16 -0.65
C ILE A 249 -5.82 -17.38 -1.30
N TRP A 250 -6.63 -18.31 -1.81
CA TRP A 250 -6.11 -19.49 -2.50
C TRP A 250 -5.31 -19.15 -3.76
N LEU A 251 -5.88 -18.32 -4.65
CA LEU A 251 -5.23 -17.95 -5.90
C LEU A 251 -4.01 -17.04 -5.69
N GLY A 252 -4.08 -16.15 -4.70
CA GLY A 252 -2.95 -15.32 -4.28
C GLY A 252 -1.79 -16.17 -3.76
N ASP A 253 -2.08 -17.20 -2.97
CA ASP A 253 -1.07 -18.16 -2.53
C ASP A 253 -0.48 -19.00 -3.70
N VAL A 254 -1.30 -19.44 -4.65
CA VAL A 254 -0.82 -20.12 -5.86
C VAL A 254 0.11 -19.20 -6.67
N GLN A 255 -0.29 -17.94 -6.89
CA GLN A 255 0.53 -16.94 -7.57
C GLN A 255 1.84 -16.72 -6.82
N TRP A 256 1.80 -16.61 -5.49
CA TRP A 256 2.99 -16.42 -4.67
C TRP A 256 3.97 -17.59 -4.79
N ARG A 257 3.47 -18.83 -4.68
CA ARG A 257 4.31 -20.05 -4.75
C ARG A 257 4.92 -20.30 -6.12
N LEU A 258 4.15 -20.07 -7.19
CA LEU A 258 4.54 -20.41 -8.55
C LEU A 258 5.29 -19.29 -9.28
N VAL A 259 4.95 -18.04 -8.98
CA VAL A 259 5.49 -16.87 -9.69
C VAL A 259 6.40 -16.07 -8.78
N ASP A 260 5.87 -15.44 -7.73
CA ASP A 260 6.61 -14.46 -6.94
C ASP A 260 7.90 -15.02 -6.33
N ARG A 261 7.79 -16.16 -5.61
CA ARG A 261 8.95 -16.82 -5.01
C ARG A 261 10.01 -17.24 -6.04
N ASN A 262 9.59 -17.59 -7.25
CA ASN A 262 10.50 -17.99 -8.31
C ASN A 262 11.14 -16.76 -8.99
N SER A 263 10.43 -15.64 -9.09
CA SER A 263 10.99 -14.36 -9.54
C SER A 263 12.11 -13.88 -8.61
N VAL A 264 11.94 -14.00 -7.29
CA VAL A 264 13.00 -13.65 -6.32
C VAL A 264 14.23 -14.55 -6.48
N LYS A 265 14.03 -15.86 -6.65
CA LYS A 265 15.15 -16.81 -6.91
C LYS A 265 15.86 -16.47 -8.21
N PHE A 266 15.10 -16.14 -9.27
CA PHE A 266 15.66 -15.75 -10.55
C PHE A 266 16.47 -14.45 -10.45
N ALA A 267 15.94 -13.42 -9.77
CA ALA A 267 16.65 -12.17 -9.54
C ALA A 267 17.96 -12.39 -8.76
N ARG A 268 17.94 -13.22 -7.72
CA ARG A 268 19.14 -13.59 -6.96
C ARG A 268 20.16 -14.32 -7.83
N TRP A 269 19.72 -15.32 -8.58
CA TRP A 269 20.58 -16.06 -9.51
C TRP A 269 21.24 -15.12 -10.54
N LEU A 270 20.47 -14.15 -11.05
CA LEU A 270 20.97 -13.16 -12.00
C LEU A 270 22.03 -12.26 -11.35
N SER A 271 21.78 -11.78 -10.13
CA SER A 271 22.74 -11.00 -9.33
C SER A 271 24.07 -11.74 -9.18
N GLU A 272 24.00 -13.01 -8.74
CA GLU A 272 25.17 -13.87 -8.53
C GLU A 272 25.94 -14.13 -9.84
N LYS A 273 25.23 -14.27 -10.98
CA LYS A 273 25.86 -14.45 -12.30
C LYS A 273 26.48 -13.18 -12.86
N CYS A 274 25.87 -12.03 -12.63
CA CYS A 274 26.34 -10.74 -13.12
C CYS A 274 27.39 -10.10 -12.21
N GLY A 275 27.64 -10.65 -11.01
CA GLY A 275 28.61 -10.11 -10.06
C GLY A 275 28.16 -8.80 -9.41
N VAL A 276 26.84 -8.59 -9.31
CA VAL A 276 26.21 -7.43 -8.66
C VAL A 276 25.61 -7.85 -7.33
#